data_AF-A0A1H3MD22-F1
#
_entry.id   AF-A0A1H3MD22-F1
#
_cell.length_a   1.000
_cell.length_b   1.000
_cell.length_c   1.000
_cell.angle_alpha   90.00
_cell.angle_beta   90.00
_cell.angle_gamma   90.00
#
_symmetry.space_group_name_H-M   'P 1'
#
loop_
_entity.id
_entity.type
_entity.pdbx_description
1 polymer ?
#
loop_
_entity_poly.entity_id
_entity_poly.type
_entity_poly.pdbx_seq_one_letter_code
_entity_poly.pdbx_strand_id
1 'polypeptide(L)' 'MRRIGFFSAVFAVALVGGMSFAALANSWQGTWIYYNAEGAQIGRWTAGCGAADGRWGDTGGSNKRFIQGCAVES' A
#
# COMPACT_ATOMS: atom_id res chain seq x y z
N MET A 1 -35.08 12.07 -24.25
CA MET A 1 -34.75 11.02 -23.26
C MET A 1 -33.52 10.17 -23.63
N ARG A 2 -33.32 9.77 -24.88
CA ARG A 2 -32.21 8.86 -25.30
C ARG A 2 -30.77 9.39 -25.04
N ARG A 3 -30.56 10.70 -25.05
CA ARG A 3 -29.24 11.31 -24.77
C ARG A 3 -28.87 11.32 -23.28
N ILE A 4 -29.85 11.46 -22.39
CA ILE A 4 -29.63 11.49 -20.93
C ILE A 4 -29.14 10.12 -20.43
N GLY A 5 -29.65 9.02 -20.99
CA GLY A 5 -29.23 7.66 -20.64
C GLY A 5 -27.77 7.35 -20.95
N PHE A 6 -27.21 7.94 -22.03
CA PHE A 6 -25.79 7.77 -22.37
C PHE A 6 -24.88 8.49 -21.38
N PHE A 7 -25.22 9.71 -20.97
CA PHE A 7 -24.44 10.45 -19.97
C PHE A 7 -24.43 9.75 -18.61
N SER A 8 -25.56 9.18 -18.18
CA SER A 8 -25.63 8.41 -16.93
C SER A 8 -24.79 7.13 -16.98
N ALA A 9 -24.75 6.44 -18.11
CA ALA A 9 -23.96 5.23 -18.28
C ALA A 9 -22.45 5.51 -18.21
N VAL A 10 -21.99 6.57 -18.89
CA VAL A 10 -20.58 7.00 -18.86
C VAL A 10 -20.18 7.44 -17.45
N PHE A 11 -21.05 8.18 -16.75
CA PHE A 11 -20.79 8.62 -15.38
C PHE A 11 -20.69 7.43 -14.42
N ALA A 12 -21.57 6.44 -14.53
CA ALA A 12 -21.51 5.23 -13.72
C ALA A 12 -20.20 4.43 -13.94
N VAL A 13 -19.75 4.27 -15.18
CA VAL A 13 -18.48 3.60 -15.51
C VAL A 13 -17.28 4.39 -14.97
N ALA A 14 -17.30 5.72 -15.07
CA ALA A 14 -16.24 6.56 -14.52
C ALA A 14 -16.16 6.46 -12.98
N LEU A 15 -17.31 6.36 -12.31
CA LEU A 15 -17.38 6.25 -10.85
C LEU A 15 -16.86 4.89 -10.35
N VAL A 16 -17.25 3.80 -11.02
CA VAL A 16 -16.75 2.44 -10.73
C VAL A 16 -15.25 2.31 -11.05
N GLY A 17 -14.81 2.92 -12.16
CA GLY A 17 -13.40 3.00 -12.51
C GLY A 17 -12.58 3.76 -11.45
N GLY A 18 -13.07 4.93 -11.01
CA GLY A 18 -12.40 5.75 -9.99
C GLY A 18 -12.27 5.07 -8.63
N MET A 19 -13.30 4.32 -8.20
CA MET A 19 -13.26 3.55 -6.95
C MET A 19 -12.21 2.43 -6.99
N SER A 20 -11.96 1.83 -8.16
CA SER A 20 -10.95 0.79 -8.34
C SER A 20 -9.52 1.32 -8.11
N PHE A 21 -9.24 2.56 -8.52
CA PHE A 21 -7.94 3.20 -8.30
C PHE A 21 -7.76 3.68 -6.85
N ALA A 22 -8.82 4.16 -6.20
CA ALA A 22 -8.76 4.60 -4.81
C ALA A 22 -8.53 3.42 -3.83
N ALA A 23 -9.06 2.23 -4.15
CA ALA A 23 -8.78 1.01 -3.39
C ALA A 23 -7.31 0.55 -3.55
N LEU A 24 -6.73 0.68 -4.75
CA LEU A 24 -5.31 0.36 -4.99
C LEU A 24 -4.36 1.36 -4.31
N ALA A 25 -4.74 2.63 -4.23
CA ALA A 25 -3.92 3.67 -3.60
C ALA A 25 -3.89 3.57 -2.05
N ASN A 26 -4.93 2.99 -1.43
CA ASN A 26 -5.02 2.81 0.02
C ASN A 26 -4.65 1.39 0.50
N SER A 27 -4.28 0.47 -0.41
CA SER A 27 -4.06 -0.96 -0.08
C SER A 27 -2.60 -1.41 -0.17
N TRP A 28 -1.65 -0.49 -0.11
CA TRP A 28 -0.25 -0.86 0.10
C TRP A 28 -0.04 -1.30 1.55
N GLN A 29 -0.61 -2.46 1.88
CA GLN A 29 -0.37 -3.17 3.11
C GLN A 29 0.91 -3.99 2.95
N GLY A 30 1.89 -3.70 3.78
CA GLY A 30 3.13 -4.45 3.71
C GLY A 30 4.19 -3.94 4.66
N THR A 31 5.28 -4.67 4.64
CA THR A 31 6.41 -4.49 5.54
C THR A 31 7.65 -4.21 4.73
N TRP A 32 8.27 -3.07 4.96
CA TRP A 32 9.61 -2.76 4.53
C TRP A 32 10.61 -3.26 5.56
N ILE A 33 11.61 -4.03 5.14
CA ILE A 33 12.74 -4.45 5.97
C ILE A 33 13.99 -3.75 5.45
N TYR A 34 14.74 -3.11 6.35
CA TYR A 34 15.93 -2.34 6.04
C TYR A 34 17.17 -3.10 6.49
N TYR A 35 18.18 -3.14 5.65
CA TYR A 35 19.43 -3.87 5.89
C TYR A 35 20.63 -2.92 5.80
N ASN A 36 21.69 -3.22 6.55
CA ASN A 36 22.99 -2.55 6.38
C ASN A 36 23.76 -3.10 5.16
N ALA A 37 24.97 -2.62 4.96
CA ALA A 37 25.85 -3.05 3.86
C ALA A 37 26.25 -4.54 3.99
N GLU A 38 26.32 -5.05 5.21
CA GLU A 38 26.67 -6.44 5.53
C GLU A 38 25.48 -7.40 5.40
N GLY A 39 24.27 -6.90 5.10
CA GLY A 39 23.05 -7.69 4.94
C GLY A 39 22.31 -8.02 6.25
N ALA A 40 22.70 -7.43 7.38
CA ALA A 40 21.99 -7.54 8.64
C ALA A 40 20.80 -6.57 8.69
N GLN A 41 19.67 -7.02 9.23
CA GLN A 41 18.49 -6.17 9.39
C GLN A 41 18.73 -5.09 10.44
N ILE A 42 18.53 -3.83 10.06
CA ILE A 42 18.72 -2.64 10.90
C ILE A 42 17.43 -1.91 11.23
N GLY A 43 16.33 -2.21 10.52
CA GLY A 43 15.04 -1.59 10.78
C GLY A 43 13.90 -2.25 10.01
N ARG A 44 12.68 -1.83 10.34
CA ARG A 44 11.44 -2.30 9.70
C ARG A 44 10.40 -1.19 9.71
N TRP A 45 9.57 -1.13 8.69
CA TRP A 45 8.39 -0.28 8.66
C TRP A 45 7.20 -1.04 8.09
N THR A 46 6.18 -1.26 8.91
CA THR A 46 4.90 -1.84 8.52
C THR A 46 3.88 -0.73 8.31
N ALA A 47 3.17 -0.78 7.21
CA ALA A 47 2.08 0.15 6.89
C ALA A 47 0.86 -0.63 6.36
N GLY A 48 -0.34 -0.16 6.71
CA GLY A 48 -1.62 -0.70 6.24
C GLY A 48 -2.11 -1.94 7.00
N CYS A 49 -1.47 -2.30 8.11
CA CYS A 49 -1.71 -3.48 8.92
C CYS A 49 -2.39 -3.21 10.27
N GLY A 50 -2.88 -1.98 10.49
CA GLY A 50 -3.65 -1.62 11.68
C GLY A 50 -2.77 -1.65 12.93
N ALA A 51 -3.06 -2.55 13.88
CA ALA A 51 -2.33 -2.62 15.15
C ALA A 51 -0.86 -3.01 15.00
N ALA A 52 -0.48 -3.65 13.87
CA ALA A 52 0.90 -3.99 13.56
C ALA A 52 1.64 -2.87 12.79
N ASP A 53 0.97 -1.74 12.52
CA ASP A 53 1.61 -0.59 11.89
C ASP A 53 2.61 0.04 12.85
N GLY A 54 3.82 0.24 12.35
CA GLY A 54 4.91 0.67 13.19
C GLY A 54 6.23 0.72 12.43
N ARG A 55 7.11 1.60 12.89
CA ARG A 55 8.46 1.77 12.36
C ARG A 55 9.45 1.60 13.50
N TRP A 56 10.49 0.81 13.27
CA TRP A 56 11.59 0.63 14.21
C TRP A 56 12.94 0.61 13.51
N GLY A 57 13.99 1.00 14.23
CA GLY A 57 15.38 0.93 13.77
C GLY A 57 15.77 1.98 12.73
N ASP A 58 16.96 1.81 12.15
CA ASP A 58 17.44 2.64 11.07
C ASP A 58 16.77 2.24 9.75
N THR A 59 16.18 3.23 9.14
CA THR A 59 15.17 3.14 8.10
C THR A 59 15.43 4.24 7.05
N GLY A 60 16.58 4.90 7.16
CA GLY A 60 17.20 5.74 6.13
C GLY A 60 18.10 4.95 5.17
N GLY A 61 18.32 3.65 5.41
CA GLY A 61 19.09 2.78 4.52
C GLY A 61 18.49 2.66 3.12
N SER A 62 19.36 2.65 2.10
CA SER A 62 18.96 2.45 0.69
C SER A 62 18.66 0.98 0.38
N ASN A 63 19.27 0.04 1.11
CA ASN A 63 19.04 -1.39 1.00
C ASN A 63 17.80 -1.80 1.79
N LYS A 64 16.68 -1.98 1.09
CA LYS A 64 15.40 -2.36 1.69
C LYS A 64 14.66 -3.38 0.84
N ARG A 65 13.91 -4.26 1.52
CA ARG A 65 13.04 -5.26 0.91
C ARG A 65 11.61 -5.00 1.32
N PHE A 66 10.71 -4.96 0.35
CA PHE A 66 9.28 -4.96 0.62
C PHE A 66 8.75 -6.39 0.68
N ILE A 67 7.93 -6.68 1.67
CA ILE A 67 7.17 -7.91 1.82
C ILE A 67 5.69 -7.53 1.85
N GLN A 68 4.92 -8.14 0.95
CA GLN A 68 3.48 -7.99 0.96
C GLN A 68 2.90 -8.76 2.16
N GLY A 69 2.20 -8.04 3.05
CA GLY A 69 1.70 -8.58 4.30
C GLY A 69 2.31 -7.97 5.57
N CYS A 70 1.63 -8.20 6.68
CA CYS A 70 1.92 -7.60 7.97
C CYS A 70 3.04 -8.35 8.68
N ALA A 71 4.00 -7.61 9.23
CA ALA A 71 5.01 -8.19 10.09
C ALA A 71 4.32 -8.72 11.35
N VAL A 72 4.21 -10.05 11.45
CA VAL A 72 3.82 -10.71 12.70
C VAL A 72 5.05 -10.64 13.61
N GLU A 73 4.95 -10.00 14.77
CA GLU A 73 5.90 -10.26 15.84
C GLU A 73 5.76 -11.74 16.21
N SER A 74 6.82 -12.52 15.97
CA SER A 74 6.97 -13.88 16.45
C SER A 74 7.87 -13.90 17.67
#